data_AF-A0A820P6S2-F1
#
_entry.id   AF-A0A820P6S2-F1
#
_cell.length_a   1.000
_cell.length_b   1.000
_cell.length_c   1.000
_cell.angle_alpha   90.00
_cell.angle_beta   90.00
_cell.angle_gamma   90.00
#
_symmetry.space_group_name_H-M   'P 1'
#
loop_
_entity.id
_entity.type
_entity.pdbx_description
1 polymer ?
#
loop_
_entity_poly.entity_id
_entity_poly.type
_entity_poly.pdbx_seq_one_letter_code
_entity_poly.pdbx_strand_id
1 'polypeptide(L)'
;HLYFKVRFFVTDPWIQIDDEFTKYLYVLQLKKELLSGKIWCPRTLATILASYIVQSELGDYDINEHQSGYLNDFRFVPFQNSDFESEVQQYHKQYR
;
A
#
# COMPACT_ATOMS: atom_id res chain seq x y z
N HIS A 1 12.05 -16.28 18.80
CA HIS A 1 11.98 -14.90 18.26
C HIS A 1 10.60 -14.31 18.53
N LEU A 2 10.52 -13.04 18.91
CA LEU A 2 9.27 -12.30 19.10
C LEU A 2 9.09 -11.33 17.93
N TYR A 3 7.87 -11.17 17.45
CA TYR A 3 7.52 -10.23 16.37
C TYR A 3 6.46 -9.24 16.87
N PHE A 4 6.72 -7.95 16.71
CA PHE A 4 5.72 -6.92 16.94
C PHE A 4 4.64 -6.98 15.85
N LYS A 5 3.37 -7.04 16.25
CA LYS A 5 2.21 -7.12 15.34
C LYS A 5 0.98 -6.44 15.94
N VAL A 6 0.14 -5.89 15.06
CA VAL A 6 -1.23 -5.53 15.40
C VAL A 6 -2.07 -6.80 15.50
N ARG A 7 -2.75 -6.99 16.64
CA ARG A 7 -3.61 -8.16 16.92
C ARG A 7 -5.09 -7.89 16.70
N PHE A 8 -5.52 -6.65 16.86
CA PHE A 8 -6.93 -6.24 16.76
C PHE A 8 -7.06 -5.04 15.83
N PHE A 9 -7.84 -5.18 14.76
CA PHE A 9 -8.17 -4.08 13.86
C PHE A 9 -9.46 -3.42 14.34
N VAL A 10 -9.44 -2.10 14.50
CA VAL A 10 -10.63 -1.30 14.81
C VAL A 10 -11.36 -0.94 13.51
N THR A 11 -12.67 -0.73 13.59
CA THR A 11 -13.52 -0.42 12.43
C THR A 11 -13.25 0.95 11.82
N ASP A 12 -12.82 1.92 12.63
CA ASP A 12 -12.42 3.25 12.16
C ASP A 12 -11.09 3.65 12.83
N PRO A 13 -9.95 3.29 12.22
CA PRO A 13 -8.63 3.58 12.78
C PRO A 13 -8.32 5.07 12.82
N TRP A 14 -8.95 5.87 11.96
CA TRP A 14 -8.68 7.30 11.89
C TRP A 14 -9.30 8.05 13.07
N ILE A 15 -10.52 7.65 13.47
CA ILE A 15 -11.23 8.23 14.61
C ILE A 15 -10.78 7.62 15.94
N GLN A 16 -10.51 6.31 15.98
CA GLN A 16 -10.29 5.59 17.24
C GLN A 16 -8.84 5.56 17.72
N ILE A 17 -7.88 5.88 16.85
CA ILE A 17 -6.46 5.91 17.20
C ILE A 17 -6.01 7.37 17.15
N ASP A 18 -5.69 7.96 18.29
CA ASP A 18 -5.23 9.36 18.31
C ASP A 18 -3.77 9.45 17.82
N ASP A 19 -2.93 8.51 18.28
CA ASP A 19 -1.51 8.46 18.00
C ASP A 19 -1.17 8.09 16.54
N GLU A 20 -0.50 9.02 15.85
CA GLU A 20 -0.07 8.86 14.45
C GLU A 20 0.94 7.71 14.26
N PHE A 21 1.81 7.47 15.25
CA PHE A 21 2.76 6.37 15.17
C PHE A 21 2.04 5.02 15.18
N THR A 22 1.01 4.86 16.01
CA THR A 22 0.15 3.67 16.03
C THR A 22 -0.62 3.51 14.72
N LYS A 23 -1.16 4.60 14.14
CA LYS A 23 -1.79 4.57 12.81
C LYS A 23 -0.81 4.06 11.74
N TYR A 24 0.43 4.53 11.76
CA TYR A 24 1.47 4.06 10.85
C TYR A 24 1.77 2.56 11.03
N LEU A 25 1.87 2.08 12.28
CA LEU A 25 2.04 0.65 12.55
C LEU A 25 0.87 -0.21 12.04
N TYR A 26 -0.36 0.30 12.08
CA TYR A 26 -1.53 -0.34 11.48
C TYR A 26 -1.39 -0.46 9.97
N VAL A 27 -1.01 0.63 9.29
CA VAL A 27 -0.75 0.62 7.85
C VAL A 27 0.34 -0.38 7.50
N LEU A 28 1.45 -0.41 8.25
CA LEU A 28 2.52 -1.39 8.04
C LEU A 28 2.05 -2.83 8.22
N GLN A 29 1.20 -3.11 9.21
CA GLN A 29 0.64 -4.45 9.38
C GLN A 29 -0.26 -4.81 8.20
N LEU A 30 -1.13 -3.89 7.76
CA LEU A 30 -2.01 -4.12 6.61
C LEU A 30 -1.21 -4.38 5.33
N LYS A 31 -0.15 -3.61 5.07
CA LYS A 31 0.80 -3.84 3.95
C LYS A 31 1.34 -5.27 3.97
N LYS A 32 1.80 -5.74 5.13
CA LYS A 32 2.35 -7.10 5.30
C LYS A 32 1.30 -8.18 5.09
N GLU A 33 0.10 -7.99 5.64
CA GLU A 33 -0.98 -8.98 5.54
C GLU A 33 -1.53 -9.05 4.11
N LEU A 34 -1.64 -7.91 3.41
CA LEU A 34 -1.98 -7.82 1.98
C LEU A 34 -0.95 -8.57 1.12
N LEU A 35 0.34 -8.29 1.31
CA LEU A 35 1.43 -8.96 0.59
C LEU A 35 1.45 -10.47 0.87
N SER A 36 1.11 -10.89 2.09
CA SER A 36 1.05 -12.31 2.43
C SER A 36 -0.19 -13.04 1.90
N GLY A 37 -1.18 -12.32 1.36
CA GLY A 37 -2.45 -12.88 0.88
C GLY A 37 -3.40 -13.35 1.99
N LYS A 38 -3.13 -12.99 3.25
CA LYS A 38 -3.96 -13.40 4.40
C LYS A 38 -5.25 -12.61 4.54
N ILE A 39 -5.24 -11.37 4.05
CA ILE A 39 -6.45 -10.56 3.95
C ILE A 39 -7.05 -10.78 2.56
N TRP A 40 -8.33 -11.14 2.53
CA TRP A 40 -9.09 -11.11 1.29
C TRP A 40 -9.28 -9.65 0.89
N CYS A 41 -8.66 -9.25 -0.22
CA CYS A 41 -8.74 -7.89 -0.73
C CYS A 41 -9.09 -7.95 -2.23
N PRO A 42 -10.20 -7.31 -2.67
CA PRO A 42 -10.51 -7.17 -4.09
C PRO A 42 -9.34 -6.48 -4.82
N ARG A 43 -9.07 -6.90 -6.06
CA ARG A 43 -7.99 -6.32 -6.88
C ARG A 43 -8.07 -4.80 -6.92
N THR A 44 -9.25 -4.24 -7.20
CA THR A 44 -9.47 -2.78 -7.25
C THR A 44 -9.03 -2.08 -5.97
N LEU A 45 -9.35 -2.64 -4.80
CA LEU A 45 -8.95 -2.07 -3.53
C LEU A 45 -7.45 -2.24 -3.28
N ALA A 46 -6.88 -3.39 -3.62
CA ALA A 46 -5.44 -3.63 -3.52
C ALA A 46 -4.64 -2.65 -4.39
N THR A 47 -5.12 -2.36 -5.60
CA THR A 47 -4.52 -1.39 -6.52
C THR A 47 -4.55 0.02 -5.91
N ILE A 48 -5.69 0.45 -5.34
CA ILE A 48 -5.82 1.76 -4.68
C ILE A 48 -4.91 1.86 -3.45
N LEU A 49 -4.80 0.79 -2.65
CA LEU A 49 -3.90 0.77 -1.50
C LEU A 49 -2.43 0.83 -1.94
N ALA A 50 -2.08 0.10 -2.99
CA ALA A 50 -0.74 0.13 -3.57
C ALA A 50 -0.38 1.52 -4.12
N SER A 51 -1.31 2.21 -4.77
CA SER A 51 -1.05 3.56 -5.28
C SER A 51 -0.84 4.58 -4.15
N TYR A 52 -1.59 4.49 -3.04
CA TYR A 52 -1.31 5.31 -1.85
C TYR A 52 0.04 4.98 -1.20
N ILE A 53 0.45 3.71 -1.20
CA ILE A 53 1.78 3.34 -0.72
C ILE A 53 2.85 4.00 -1.59
N VAL A 54 2.72 3.91 -2.92
CA VAL A 54 3.65 4.55 -3.86
C VAL A 54 3.71 6.05 -3.61
N GLN A 55 2.55 6.73 -3.52
CA GLN A 55 2.45 8.15 -3.22
C GLN A 55 3.19 8.52 -1.92
N SER A 56 3.05 7.71 -0.87
CA SER A 56 3.71 7.97 0.42
C SER A 56 5.23 7.79 0.39
N GLU A 57 5.76 6.94 -0.50
CA GLU A 57 7.18 6.58 -0.55
C GLU A 57 7.93 7.40 -1.62
N LEU A 58 7.27 7.73 -2.74
CA LEU A 58 7.86 8.43 -3.88
C LEU A 58 7.39 9.89 -4.02
N GLY A 59 6.34 10.30 -3.30
CA GLY A 59 5.73 11.61 -3.47
C GLY A 59 4.82 11.67 -4.69
N ASP A 60 4.64 12.86 -5.26
CA ASP A 60 3.81 13.06 -6.44
C ASP A 60 4.45 12.48 -7.71
N TYR A 61 3.62 12.03 -8.64
CA TYR A 61 4.12 11.54 -9.92
C TYR A 61 4.78 12.67 -10.75
N ASP A 62 6.10 12.56 -10.93
CA ASP A 62 6.90 13.29 -11.93
C ASP A 62 7.28 12.40 -13.14
N ILE A 63 7.08 12.88 -14.37
CA ILE A 63 7.38 12.11 -15.60
C ILE A 63 8.88 11.87 -15.86
N ASN A 64 9.74 12.75 -15.37
CA ASN A 64 11.19 12.64 -15.52
C ASN A 64 11.78 11.61 -14.56
N GLU A 65 11.19 11.51 -13.37
CA GLU A 65 11.63 10.58 -12.31
C GLU A 65 10.96 9.20 -12.43
N HIS A 66 9.67 9.15 -12.73
CA HIS A 66 8.87 7.91 -12.75
C HIS A 66 8.77 7.29 -14.15
N GLN A 67 9.91 6.87 -14.68
CA GLN A 67 10.00 6.18 -15.97
C GLN A 67 9.45 4.75 -15.91
N SER A 68 9.28 4.10 -17.08
CA SER A 68 8.77 2.73 -17.15
C SER A 68 9.56 1.78 -16.23
N GLY A 69 8.83 1.01 -15.41
CA GLY A 69 9.43 0.08 -14.46
C GLY A 69 9.81 0.66 -13.10
N TYR A 70 9.48 1.92 -12.78
CA TYR A 70 9.77 2.51 -11.46
C TYR A 70 9.10 1.77 -10.27
N LEU A 71 8.11 0.93 -10.54
CA LEU A 71 7.45 0.09 -9.54
C LEU A 71 8.06 -1.32 -9.39
N ASN A 72 9.09 -1.67 -10.18
CA ASN A 72 9.65 -3.02 -10.22
C ASN A 72 10.26 -3.46 -8.88
N ASP A 73 10.67 -2.53 -8.03
CA ASP A 73 11.23 -2.80 -6.71
C ASP A 73 10.15 -2.96 -5.62
N PHE A 74 8.89 -2.64 -5.94
CA PHE A 74 7.79 -2.77 -5.00
C PHE A 74 7.10 -4.13 -5.10
N ARG A 75 6.69 -4.65 -3.95
CA ARG A 75 5.86 -5.87 -3.85
C ARG A 75 4.65 -5.56 -2.96
N PHE A 76 3.48 -5.46 -3.57
CA PHE A 76 2.23 -5.12 -2.87
C PHE A 76 1.36 -6.35 -2.58
N VAL A 77 1.38 -7.32 -3.49
CA VAL A 77 0.50 -8.51 -3.48
C VAL A 77 1.30 -9.78 -3.84
N PRO A 78 0.88 -10.97 -3.38
CA PRO A 78 1.66 -12.21 -3.55
C PRO A 78 1.79 -12.70 -5.00
N PHE A 79 0.86 -12.31 -5.88
CA PHE A 79 0.84 -12.67 -7.30
C PHE A 79 0.83 -11.42 -8.18
N GLN A 80 1.71 -10.47 -7.87
CA GLN A 80 1.84 -9.22 -8.62
C GLN A 80 2.20 -9.50 -10.08
N ASN A 81 1.51 -8.82 -11.00
CA ASN A 81 1.75 -8.90 -12.43
C ASN A 81 1.83 -7.50 -13.06
N SER A 82 2.26 -7.43 -14.32
CA SER A 82 2.41 -6.16 -15.07
C SER A 82 1.11 -5.36 -15.16
N ASP A 83 -0.03 -6.05 -15.27
CA ASP A 83 -1.33 -5.39 -15.34
C ASP A 83 -1.63 -4.67 -14.02
N PHE A 84 -1.38 -5.33 -12.89
CA PHE A 84 -1.53 -4.72 -11.57
C PHE A 84 -0.63 -3.50 -11.42
N GLU A 85 0.64 -3.60 -11.80
CA GLU A 85 1.57 -2.47 -11.75
C GLU A 85 1.09 -1.31 -12.64
N SER A 86 0.57 -1.60 -13.83
CA SER A 86 0.03 -0.59 -14.74
C SER A 86 -1.18 0.12 -14.14
N GLU A 87 -2.09 -0.61 -13.49
CA GLU A 87 -3.23 -0.02 -12.77
C GLU A 87 -2.74 0.88 -11.61
N VAL A 88 -1.75 0.43 -10.84
CA VAL A 88 -1.16 1.21 -9.73
C VAL A 88 -0.54 2.51 -10.25
N GLN A 89 0.21 2.45 -11.35
CA GLN A 89 0.77 3.65 -11.99
C GLN A 89 -0.33 4.61 -12.45
N GLN A 90 -1.44 4.09 -12.99
CA GLN A 90 -2.55 4.91 -13.43
C GLN A 90 -3.17 5.68 -12.27
N TYR A 91 -3.36 5.04 -11.12
CA TYR A 91 -3.84 5.72 -9.92
C TYR A 91 -2.81 6.70 -9.35
N HIS A 92 -1.53 6.33 -9.30
CA HIS A 92 -0.47 7.23 -8.83
C HIS A 92 -0.43 8.54 -9.61
N LYS A 93 -0.64 8.50 -10.94
CA LYS A 93 -0.73 9.69 -11.80
C LYS A 93 -1.94 10.60 -11.53
N GLN A 94 -2.98 10.09 -10.85
CA GLN A 94 -4.21 10.85 -10.56
C GLN A 94 -4.12 11.64 -9.27
N TYR A 95 -3.27 11.22 -8.33
CA TYR A 95 -3.00 11.96 -7.11
C TYR A 95 -2.00 13.08 -7.46
N ARG A 96 -2.47 14.32 -7.36
CA ARG A 96 -1.69 15.55 -7.52
C ARG A 96 -1.92 16.41 -6.29
#